data_AF-A0A9X1IK04-F1
#
_entry.id   AF-A0A9X1IK04-F1
#
_cell.length_a   1.000
_cell.length_b   1.000
_cell.length_c   1.000
_cell.angle_alpha   90.00
_cell.angle_beta   90.00
_cell.angle_gamma   90.00
#
_symmetry.space_group_name_H-M   'P 1'
#
loop_
_entity.id
_entity.type
_entity.pdbx_description
1 polymer ?
#
loop_
_entity_poly.entity_id
_entity_poly.type
_entity_poly.pdbx_seq_one_letter_code
_entity_poly.pdbx_strand_id
1 'polypeptide(L)'
;MAYSLLRRAGNGDLSFTQYRQSVGDELIDLAALPVRVDRRAGAELVTKHFFPVSHRSLEVWPLTWRHINGKALCETEELVAVARAKLKAATPIRGGRRGAKEAA
;
A
#
# COMPACT_ATOMS: atom_id res chain seq x y z
N MET A 1 -5.39 4.53 33.36
CA MET A 1 -5.98 5.83 33.73
C MET A 1 -6.53 6.48 32.48
N ALA A 2 -7.85 6.54 32.37
CA ALA A 2 -8.56 7.25 31.32
C ALA A 2 -8.68 8.73 31.73
N TYR A 3 -8.31 9.64 30.83
CA TYR A 3 -8.75 11.04 30.92
C TYR A 3 -9.32 11.44 29.58
N SER A 4 -10.64 11.41 29.55
CA SER A 4 -11.53 12.05 28.58
C SER A 4 -11.56 13.55 28.84
N LEU A 5 -11.34 14.37 27.81
CA LEU A 5 -11.86 15.73 27.72
C LEU A 5 -12.35 15.99 26.29
N LEU A 6 -13.67 15.90 26.13
CA LEU A 6 -14.44 16.24 24.95
C LEU A 6 -14.51 17.78 24.79
N ARG A 7 -14.26 18.28 23.57
CA ARG A 7 -14.93 19.48 23.08
C ARG A 7 -15.57 19.23 21.71
N ARG A 8 -16.85 18.90 21.81
CA ARG A 8 -17.98 18.95 20.87
C ARG A 8 -17.77 19.83 19.63
N ALA A 9 -17.68 19.22 18.45
CA ALA A 9 -18.24 19.69 17.19
C ALA A 9 -18.48 18.45 16.30
N GLY A 10 -19.61 18.41 15.61
CA GLY A 10 -20.15 17.23 14.93
C GLY A 10 -19.25 16.64 13.83
N ASN A 11 -19.64 15.42 13.43
CA ASN A 11 -19.10 14.55 12.38
C ASN A 11 -17.99 13.58 12.81
N GLY A 12 -18.46 12.39 13.22
CA GLY A 12 -17.83 11.10 12.96
C GLY A 12 -16.43 10.91 13.55
N ASP A 13 -16.36 10.25 14.71
CA ASP A 13 -15.13 9.71 15.30
C ASP A 13 -14.34 8.87 14.28
N LEU A 14 -13.39 9.51 13.59
CA LEU A 14 -12.31 8.82 12.91
C LEU A 14 -11.19 8.67 13.93
N SER A 15 -10.98 7.43 14.39
CA SER A 15 -9.91 7.09 15.32
C SER A 15 -8.55 7.64 14.83
N PHE A 16 -7.67 8.07 15.74
CA PHE A 16 -6.34 8.60 15.40
C PHE A 16 -5.50 7.65 14.51
N THR A 17 -5.75 6.35 14.61
CA THR A 17 -5.18 5.33 13.72
C THR A 17 -5.70 5.45 12.30
N GLN A 18 -6.98 5.76 12.13
CA GLN A 18 -7.66 5.96 10.86
C GLN A 18 -7.27 7.29 10.19
N TYR A 19 -7.00 8.34 10.99
CA TYR A 19 -6.46 9.62 10.49
C TYR A 19 -5.02 9.50 9.97
N ARG A 20 -4.14 8.78 10.68
CA ARG A 20 -2.78 8.51 10.17
C ARG A 20 -2.78 7.64 8.91
N GLN A 21 -3.75 6.75 8.79
CA GLN A 21 -3.92 5.91 7.60
C GLN A 21 -4.55 6.68 6.42
N SER A 22 -5.40 7.69 6.68
CA SER A 22 -5.95 8.54 5.62
C SER A 22 -4.94 9.56 5.09
N VAL A 23 -4.12 10.17 5.96
CA VAL A 23 -3.15 11.20 5.54
C VAL A 23 -1.96 10.62 4.76
N GLY A 24 -1.54 9.38 5.04
CA GLY A 24 -0.46 8.73 4.28
C GLY A 24 -0.86 8.34 2.85
N ASP A 25 -2.16 8.18 2.61
CA ASP A 25 -2.73 7.69 1.36
C ASP A 25 -3.13 8.83 0.40
N GLU A 26 -3.34 10.03 0.93
CA GLU A 26 -3.72 11.24 0.17
C GLU A 26 -2.51 12.03 -0.38
N LEU A 27 -1.29 11.65 -0.01
CA LEU A 27 -0.06 12.34 -0.43
C LEU A 27 0.59 11.77 -1.70
N ILE A 28 0.05 10.67 -2.25
CA ILE A 28 0.49 10.20 -3.57
C ILE A 28 -0.21 11.07 -4.62
N ASP A 29 0.51 12.07 -5.12
CA ASP A 29 0.07 12.81 -6.29
C ASP A 29 0.18 11.91 -7.52
N LEU A 30 -0.90 11.17 -7.79
CA LEU A 30 -1.03 10.29 -8.96
C LEU A 30 -0.87 11.05 -10.27
N ALA A 31 -1.17 12.36 -10.29
CA ALA A 31 -0.99 13.20 -11.47
C ALA A 31 0.48 13.55 -11.73
N ALA A 32 1.34 13.52 -10.71
CA ALA A 32 2.78 13.69 -10.85
C ALA A 32 3.50 12.38 -11.23
N LEU A 33 2.83 11.23 -11.14
CA LEU A 33 3.38 9.93 -11.49
C LEU A 33 3.13 9.60 -12.97
N PRO A 34 4.01 8.80 -13.60
CA PRO A 34 3.76 8.33 -14.95
C PRO A 34 2.45 7.51 -14.99
N VAL A 35 1.63 7.74 -16.02
CA VAL A 35 0.35 7.04 -16.20
C VAL A 35 0.54 5.52 -16.22
N ARG A 36 1.61 5.06 -16.86
CA ARG A 36 1.96 3.64 -16.97
C ARG A 36 3.37 3.38 -16.47
N VAL A 37 3.54 2.27 -15.76
CA VAL A 37 4.83 1.83 -15.22
C VAL A 37 5.14 0.41 -15.67
N ASP A 38 6.44 0.14 -15.84
CA ASP A 38 6.93 -1.23 -15.99
C ASP A 38 7.03 -1.91 -14.61
N ARG A 39 7.36 -3.21 -14.60
CA ARG A 39 7.49 -4.00 -13.36
C ARG A 39 8.56 -3.48 -12.41
N ARG A 40 9.61 -2.83 -12.92
CA ARG A 40 10.72 -2.36 -12.09
C ARG A 40 10.36 -1.03 -11.44
N ALA A 41 9.92 -0.07 -12.24
CA ALA A 41 9.43 1.22 -11.78
C ALA A 41 8.23 1.05 -10.84
N GLY A 42 7.31 0.12 -11.15
CA GLY A 42 6.18 -0.20 -10.29
C GLY A 42 6.62 -0.76 -8.93
N ALA A 43 7.63 -1.63 -8.89
CA ALA A 43 8.15 -2.17 -7.63
C ALA A 43 8.85 -1.10 -6.79
N GLU A 44 9.62 -0.22 -7.42
CA GLU A 44 10.26 0.93 -6.77
C GLU A 44 9.21 1.89 -6.19
N LEU A 45 8.13 2.17 -6.92
CA LEU A 45 7.01 3.01 -6.48
C LEU A 45 6.32 2.39 -5.26
N VAL A 46 5.93 1.11 -5.34
CA VAL A 46 5.25 0.43 -4.22
C VAL A 46 6.15 0.36 -2.99
N THR A 47 7.45 0.11 -3.18
CA THR A 47 8.44 0.08 -2.09
C THR A 47 8.61 1.43 -1.42
N LYS A 48 8.59 2.52 -2.19
CA LYS A 48 8.72 3.89 -1.66
C LYS A 48 7.51 4.32 -0.82
N HIS A 49 6.31 3.90 -1.20
CA HIS A 49 5.06 4.44 -0.62
C HIS A 49 4.32 3.48 0.32
N PHE A 50 4.46 2.17 0.15
CA PHE A 50 3.66 1.19 0.90
C PHE A 50 4.54 0.21 1.68
N PHE A 51 5.14 -0.74 0.99
CA PHE A 51 5.92 -1.83 1.60
C PHE A 51 6.93 -2.38 0.59
N PRO A 52 8.06 -2.93 1.05
CA PRO A 52 9.08 -3.48 0.17
C PRO A 52 8.52 -4.62 -0.68
N VAL A 53 8.66 -4.49 -1.99
CA VAL A 53 8.22 -5.49 -2.96
C VAL A 53 9.26 -5.65 -4.07
N SER A 54 9.44 -6.89 -4.53
CA SER A 54 10.32 -7.15 -5.68
C SER A 54 9.52 -7.08 -6.98
N HIS A 55 10.19 -6.76 -8.09
CA HIS A 55 9.57 -6.79 -9.42
C HIS A 55 9.01 -8.18 -9.78
N ARG A 56 9.60 -9.27 -9.26
CA ARG A 56 9.09 -10.64 -9.43
C ARG A 56 7.77 -10.85 -8.70
N SER A 57 7.63 -10.25 -7.52
CA SER A 57 6.39 -10.33 -6.76
C SER A 57 5.22 -9.64 -7.46
N LEU A 58 5.47 -8.66 -8.33
CA LEU A 58 4.43 -8.02 -9.13
C LEU A 58 3.91 -8.89 -10.29
N GLU A 59 4.65 -9.94 -10.69
CA GLU A 59 4.20 -10.87 -11.74
C GLU A 59 2.98 -11.69 -11.31
N VAL A 60 2.85 -11.96 -10.00
CA VAL A 60 1.73 -12.72 -9.43
C VAL A 60 0.58 -11.84 -8.94
N TRP A 61 0.70 -10.51 -9.08
CA TRP A 61 -0.39 -9.61 -8.70
C TRP A 61 -1.47 -9.62 -9.79
N PRO A 62 -2.75 -9.49 -9.41
CA PRO A 62 -3.86 -9.42 -10.36
C PRO A 62 -3.89 -8.02 -11.01
N LEU A 63 -2.86 -7.70 -11.79
CA LEU A 63 -2.70 -6.43 -12.51
C LEU A 63 -2.89 -6.65 -14.01
N THR A 64 -3.51 -5.67 -14.66
CA THR A 64 -3.71 -5.69 -16.10
C THR A 64 -2.45 -5.25 -16.83
N TRP A 65 -1.61 -6.22 -17.20
CA TRP A 65 -0.42 -5.97 -18.00
C TRP A 65 -0.76 -5.82 -19.49
N ARG A 66 -0.28 -4.75 -20.10
CA ARG A 66 -0.35 -4.52 -21.55
C ARG A 66 1.05 -4.58 -22.13
N HIS A 67 1.21 -5.37 -23.19
CA HIS A 67 2.48 -5.45 -23.91
C HIS A 67 2.51 -4.39 -25.00
N ILE A 68 3.41 -3.42 -24.86
CA ILE A 68 3.62 -2.33 -25.84
C ILE A 68 5.11 -2.32 -26.19
N ASN A 69 5.45 -2.48 -27.47
CA ASN A 69 6.83 -2.51 -27.95
C ASN A 69 7.75 -3.48 -27.19
N GLY A 70 7.24 -4.68 -26.87
CA GLY A 70 7.97 -5.70 -26.10
C GLY A 70 8.11 -5.43 -24.60
N LYS A 71 7.54 -4.34 -24.09
CA LYS A 71 7.54 -4.00 -22.66
C LYS A 71 6.17 -4.25 -22.05
N ALA A 72 6.14 -4.91 -20.89
CA ALA A 72 4.92 -5.06 -20.11
C ALA A 72 4.72 -3.83 -19.23
N LEU A 73 3.61 -3.13 -19.44
CA LEU A 73 3.23 -1.92 -18.71
C LEU A 73 1.88 -2.13 -18.02
N CYS A 74 1.73 -1.59 -16.82
CA CYS A 74 0.45 -1.52 -16.10
C CYS A 74 0.08 -0.07 -15.80
N GLU A 75 -1.20 0.20 -15.58
CA GLU A 75 -1.66 1.51 -15.11
C GLU A 75 -1.18 1.74 -13.66
N THR A 76 -0.62 2.91 -13.39
CA THR A 76 -0.09 3.24 -12.06
C THR A 76 -1.19 3.29 -11.01
N GLU A 77 -2.38 3.80 -11.37
CA GLU A 77 -3.53 3.85 -10.47
C GLU A 77 -3.97 2.44 -10.03
N GLU A 78 -4.02 1.49 -10.95
CA GLU A 78 -4.38 0.09 -10.67
C GLU A 78 -3.35 -0.54 -9.72
N LEU A 79 -2.05 -0.30 -9.97
CA LEU A 79 -0.96 -0.78 -9.12
C LEU A 79 -1.09 -0.25 -7.69
N VAL A 80 -1.32 1.05 -7.53
CA VAL A 80 -1.48 1.71 -6.24
C VAL A 80 -2.73 1.18 -5.52
N ALA A 81 -3.84 1.00 -6.24
CA ALA A 81 -5.07 0.45 -5.67
C ALA A 81 -4.89 -0.98 -5.11
N VAL A 82 -4.20 -1.85 -5.86
CA VAL A 82 -3.90 -3.22 -5.40
C VAL A 82 -2.93 -3.22 -4.22
N ALA A 83 -1.91 -2.35 -4.23
CA ALA A 83 -0.98 -2.22 -3.11
C ALA A 83 -1.70 -1.78 -1.84
N ARG A 84 -2.59 -0.78 -1.94
CA ARG A 84 -3.43 -0.30 -0.83
C ARG A 84 -4.35 -1.41 -0.31
N ALA A 85 -5.01 -2.16 -1.20
CA ALA A 85 -5.87 -3.26 -0.82
C ALA A 85 -5.12 -4.36 -0.06
N LYS A 86 -3.90 -4.71 -0.52
CA LYS A 86 -3.03 -5.68 0.16
C LYS A 86 -2.60 -5.20 1.54
N LEU A 87 -2.23 -3.94 1.68
CA LEU A 87 -1.85 -3.36 2.97
C LEU A 87 -3.03 -3.36 3.96
N LYS A 88 -4.23 -3.03 3.48
CA LYS A 88 -5.46 -3.03 4.29
C LYS A 88 -5.89 -4.44 4.71
N ALA A 89 -5.69 -5.44 3.86
CA ALA A 89 -6.02 -6.83 4.13
C ALA A 89 -5.02 -7.51 5.09
N ALA A 90 -3.80 -6.96 5.25
CA ALA A 90 -2.79 -7.53 6.13
C ALA A 90 -3.24 -7.50 7.60
N THR A 91 -3.19 -8.66 8.26
CA THR A 91 -3.57 -8.78 9.67
C THR A 91 -2.59 -8.01 10.56
N PRO A 92 -3.06 -7.10 11.43
CA PRO A 92 -2.19 -6.40 12.37
C PRO A 92 -1.57 -7.36 13.38
N ILE A 93 -0.26 -7.60 13.26
CA ILE A 93 0.47 -8.42 14.24
C ILE A 93 1.08 -7.53 15.33
N ARG A 94 0.77 -7.83 16.60
CA ARG A 94 1.36 -7.15 17.78
C ARG A 94 2.51 -8.00 18.33
N GLY A 95 3.59 -8.13 17.57
CA GLY A 95 4.77 -8.87 17.99
C GLY A 95 5.50 -9.51 16.81
N GLY A 96 6.67 -8.97 16.48
CA GLY A 96 7.55 -9.52 15.45
C GLY A 96 8.26 -10.79 15.93
N ARG A 97 7.52 -11.86 16.24
CA ARG A 97 8.16 -13.17 16.35
C ARG A 97 8.56 -13.58 14.94
N ARG A 98 9.87 -13.49 14.63
CA ARG A 98 10.46 -14.27 13.54
C ARG A 98 9.99 -15.70 13.74
N GLY A 99 9.25 -16.25 12.77
CA GLY A 99 8.84 -17.64 12.81
C GLY A 99 10.06 -18.49 13.15
N ALA A 100 10.00 -19.18 14.29
CA ALA A 100 10.95 -20.23 14.58
C ALA A 100 10.83 -21.23 13.43
N LYS A 101 11.87 -21.32 12.60
CA LYS A 101 12.01 -22.49 11.75
C LYS A 101 12.15 -23.67 12.70
N GLU A 102 11.12 -24.50 12.79
CA GLU A 102 11.27 -25.86 13.31
C GLU A 102 12.32 -26.54 12.44
N ALA A 103 13.50 -26.77 13.02
CA ALA A 103 14.50 -27.68 12.49
C ALA A 103 14.03 -29.09 12.88
N ALA A 104 13.75 -29.89 11.85
CA ALA A 104 13.54 -31.33 11.96
C ALA A 104 14.85 -32.04 12.32
#